data_AF-A0AA39RRP5-F1
#
_entry.id   AF-A0AA39RRP5-F1
#
_cell.length_a   1.000
_cell.length_b   1.000
_cell.length_c   1.000
_cell.angle_alpha   90.00
_cell.angle_beta   90.00
_cell.angle_gamma   90.00
#
_symmetry.space_group_name_H-M   'P 1'
#
loop_
_entity.id
_entity.type
_entity.pdbx_description
1 polymer ?
#
loop_
_entity_poly.entity_id
_entity_poly.type
_entity_poly.pdbx_seq_one_letter_code
_entity_poly.pdbx_strand_id
1 'polypeptide(L)'
;MCDTLEASSNAGCTEDVVEAEERKTYRKPNLFKNWALMSTIIVYCVFSLQEIAYSELLVYPPIEKILGPLKITRLSAATSIPLLSIYPYIAMLSGITLHLVINCASILRNTLSVSLVTGLFILQNNAVPQSQRGAANGISMTAMSVFKAFGPAGGGALFSWAQKRQVAAILPGDQMVFFVLNLIMFLGLILTFKPFLAQPQE
;
A
#
# COMPACT_ATOMS: atom_id res chain seq x y z
N MET A 1 9.10 61.94 25.73
CA MET A 1 8.85 61.50 24.34
C MET A 1 10.03 60.71 23.76
N CYS A 2 11.26 60.88 24.26
CA CYS A 2 12.40 59.99 23.91
C CYS A 2 12.30 58.59 24.54
N ASP A 3 11.78 58.47 25.77
CA ASP A 3 11.73 57.17 26.47
C ASP A 3 10.74 56.17 25.83
N THR A 4 9.75 56.67 25.10
CA THR A 4 8.74 55.85 24.42
C THR A 4 9.25 55.33 23.06
N LEU A 5 10.23 55.99 22.44
CA LEU A 5 10.84 55.57 21.18
C LEU A 5 11.94 54.51 21.38
N GLU A 6 12.74 54.62 22.44
CA GLU A 6 13.72 53.58 22.79
C GLU A 6 13.03 52.25 23.17
N ALA A 7 11.91 52.31 23.88
CA ALA A 7 11.13 51.12 24.22
C ALA A 7 10.56 50.41 22.96
N SER A 8 10.14 51.16 21.94
CA SER A 8 9.63 50.60 20.69
C SER A 8 10.73 50.01 19.79
N SER A 9 11.94 50.59 19.81
CA SER A 9 13.10 50.08 19.06
C SER A 9 13.68 48.81 19.67
N ASN A 10 13.72 48.74 21.01
CA ASN A 10 14.21 47.56 21.72
C ASN A 10 13.21 46.39 21.70
N ALA A 11 11.90 46.68 21.64
CA ALA A 11 10.86 45.66 21.44
C ALA A 11 10.95 45.00 20.06
N GLY A 12 11.12 45.79 18.98
CA GLY A 12 11.25 45.26 17.62
C GLY A 12 12.51 44.39 17.43
N CYS A 13 13.65 44.81 17.98
CA CYS A 13 14.89 44.01 17.93
C CYS A 13 14.77 42.68 18.70
N THR A 14 13.98 42.64 19.78
CA THR A 14 13.76 41.43 20.57
C THR A 14 12.78 40.47 19.86
N GLU A 15 11.73 40.99 19.20
CA GLU A 15 10.80 40.17 18.41
C GLU A 15 11.47 39.53 17.18
N ASP A 16 12.32 40.27 16.46
CA ASP A 16 13.06 39.75 15.30
C ASP A 16 14.08 38.66 15.69
N VAL A 17 14.71 38.79 16.87
CA VAL A 17 15.64 37.79 17.41
C VAL A 17 14.89 36.56 17.92
N VAL A 18 13.75 36.73 18.61
CA VAL A 18 12.91 35.64 19.11
C VAL A 18 12.27 34.87 17.95
N GLU A 19 11.80 35.53 16.88
CA GLU A 19 11.22 34.86 15.71
C GLU A 19 12.29 34.12 14.87
N ALA A 20 13.52 34.65 14.82
CA ALA A 20 14.68 33.97 14.19
C ALA A 20 15.20 32.79 15.01
N GLU A 21 15.06 32.83 16.34
CA GLU A 21 15.46 31.76 17.27
C GLU A 21 14.39 30.65 17.35
N GLU A 22 13.10 31.00 17.29
CA GLU A 22 12.00 30.03 17.10
C GLU A 22 12.09 29.32 15.73
N ARG A 23 12.45 30.03 14.65
CA ARG A 23 12.70 29.39 13.33
C ARG A 23 13.90 28.44 13.32
N LYS A 24 14.89 28.63 14.20
CA LYS A 24 16.03 27.70 14.37
C LYS A 24 15.68 26.51 15.27
N THR A 25 14.80 26.72 16.25
CA THR A 25 14.36 25.69 17.21
C THR A 25 13.27 24.78 16.65
N TYR A 26 12.45 25.25 15.70
CA TYR A 26 11.48 24.43 14.97
C TYR A 26 11.97 23.99 13.57
N ARG A 27 13.29 23.84 13.37
CA ARG A 27 13.81 23.13 12.20
C ARG A 27 13.72 21.63 12.48
N LYS A 28 12.61 20.99 12.08
CA LYS A 28 12.49 19.51 12.10
C LYS A 28 13.77 18.92 11.49
N PRO A 29 14.51 18.04 12.18
CA PRO A 29 15.72 17.46 11.63
C PRO A 29 15.38 16.76 10.31
N ASN A 30 16.21 16.98 9.28
CA ASN A 30 15.99 16.36 7.98
C ASN A 30 15.95 14.84 8.17
N LEU A 31 14.79 14.23 7.90
CA LEU A 31 14.58 12.79 8.01
C LEU A 31 15.64 12.01 7.21
N PHE A 32 16.07 12.58 6.08
CA PHE A 32 17.10 12.03 5.20
C PHE A 32 18.52 11.97 5.81
N LYS A 33 18.77 12.66 6.92
CA LYS A 33 20.05 12.57 7.66
C LYS A 33 20.06 11.43 8.69
N ASN A 34 18.91 10.79 8.96
CA ASN A 34 18.85 9.64 9.84
C ASN A 34 19.46 8.42 9.14
N TRP A 35 20.73 8.13 9.43
CA TRP A 35 21.49 7.08 8.77
C TRP A 35 20.88 5.68 8.97
N ALA A 36 20.34 5.40 10.16
CA ALA A 36 19.66 4.14 10.44
C ALA A 36 18.40 3.98 9.58
N LEU A 37 17.57 5.03 9.48
CA LEU A 37 16.40 5.03 8.61
C LEU A 37 16.81 4.81 7.15
N MET A 38 17.83 5.53 6.67
CA MET A 38 18.29 5.38 5.29
C MET A 38 18.84 4.01 4.98
N SER A 39 19.61 3.41 5.88
CA SER A 39 20.09 2.04 5.74
C SER A 39 18.92 1.05 5.63
N THR A 40 17.91 1.16 6.50
CA THR A 40 16.74 0.26 6.44
C THR A 40 15.94 0.42 5.15
N ILE A 41 15.78 1.66 4.64
CA ILE A 41 15.10 1.92 3.37
C ILE A 41 15.87 1.27 2.20
N ILE A 42 17.20 1.43 2.16
CA ILE A 42 18.02 0.85 1.09
C ILE A 42 17.92 -0.67 1.09
N VAL A 43 18.08 -1.32 2.24
CA VAL A 43 17.98 -2.79 2.37
C VAL A 43 16.58 -3.26 1.96
N TYR A 44 15.53 -2.57 2.43
CA TYR A 44 14.15 -2.87 2.08
C TYR A 44 13.92 -2.76 0.56
N CYS A 45 14.44 -1.71 -0.08
CA CYS A 45 14.34 -1.54 -1.53
C CYS A 45 15.02 -2.67 -2.29
N VAL A 46 16.24 -3.07 -1.90
CA VAL A 46 16.97 -4.18 -2.56
C VAL A 46 16.22 -5.49 -2.43
N PHE A 47 15.78 -5.86 -1.22
CA PHE A 47 14.99 -7.08 -1.01
C PHE A 47 13.65 -7.04 -1.75
N SER A 48 12.95 -5.92 -1.71
CA SER A 48 11.68 -5.76 -2.43
C SER A 48 11.86 -5.91 -3.94
N LEU A 49 12.91 -5.31 -4.51
CA LEU A 49 13.23 -5.45 -5.94
C LEU A 49 13.53 -6.91 -6.30
N GLN A 50 14.29 -7.61 -5.46
CA GLN A 50 14.64 -9.02 -5.69
C GLN A 50 13.40 -9.92 -5.69
N GLU A 51 12.52 -9.77 -4.70
CA GLU A 51 11.29 -10.56 -4.56
C GLU A 51 10.32 -10.34 -5.73
N ILE A 52 10.14 -9.08 -6.14
CA ILE A 52 9.28 -8.71 -7.27
C ILE A 52 9.86 -9.28 -8.56
N ALA A 53 11.15 -9.06 -8.83
CA ALA A 53 11.79 -9.54 -10.03
C ALA A 53 11.75 -11.07 -10.14
N TYR A 54 11.97 -11.78 -9.04
CA TYR A 54 11.92 -13.25 -9.04
C TYR A 54 10.51 -13.77 -9.36
N SER A 55 9.49 -13.23 -8.72
CA SER A 55 8.09 -13.62 -8.94
C SER A 55 7.63 -13.29 -10.37
N GLU A 56 8.02 -12.13 -10.89
CA GLU A 56 7.61 -11.64 -12.21
C GLU A 56 8.38 -12.28 -13.37
N LEU A 57 9.64 -12.69 -13.17
CA LEU A 57 10.44 -13.31 -14.24
C LEU A 57 10.31 -14.83 -14.29
N LEU A 58 10.10 -15.50 -13.15
CA LEU A 58 10.13 -16.97 -13.10
C LEU A 58 8.75 -17.59 -12.95
N VAL A 59 7.88 -17.00 -12.15
CA VAL A 59 6.58 -17.61 -11.81
C VAL A 59 5.49 -17.13 -12.76
N TYR A 60 5.45 -15.83 -13.04
CA TYR A 60 4.39 -15.24 -13.84
C TYR A 60 4.40 -15.67 -15.34
N PRO A 61 5.53 -15.67 -16.07
CA PRO A 61 5.54 -15.98 -17.51
C PRO A 61 5.09 -17.39 -17.90
N PRO A 62 5.47 -18.48 -17.19
CA PRO A 62 4.97 -19.81 -17.54
C PRO A 62 3.46 -19.95 -17.30
N ILE A 63 2.93 -19.32 -16.24
CA ILE A 63 1.50 -19.37 -15.91
C ILE A 63 0.70 -18.54 -16.93
N GLU A 64 1.20 -17.35 -17.29
CA GLU A 64 0.59 -16.46 -18.27
C GLU A 64 0.41 -17.12 -19.64
N LYS A 65 1.43 -17.81 -20.13
CA LYS A 65 1.35 -18.50 -21.43
C LYS A 65 0.24 -19.55 -21.51
N ILE A 66 -0.17 -20.10 -20.37
CA ILE A 66 -1.19 -21.17 -20.31
C ILE A 66 -2.59 -20.58 -20.15
N LEU A 67 -2.76 -19.62 -19.24
CA LEU A 67 -4.08 -19.14 -18.80
C LEU A 67 -4.48 -17.79 -19.41
N GLY A 68 -3.49 -17.00 -19.86
CA GLY A 68 -3.65 -15.60 -20.25
C GLY A 68 -3.76 -14.65 -19.04
N PRO A 69 -3.39 -13.38 -19.20
CA PRO A 69 -3.29 -12.42 -18.10
C PRO A 69 -4.64 -12.19 -17.40
N LEU A 70 -5.75 -12.18 -18.15
CA LEU A 70 -7.08 -11.95 -17.58
C LEU A 70 -7.53 -13.07 -16.62
N LYS A 71 -7.31 -14.34 -16.99
CA LYS A 71 -7.72 -15.47 -16.13
C LYS A 71 -6.83 -15.55 -14.89
N ILE A 72 -5.56 -15.22 -15.01
CA ILE A 72 -4.64 -15.15 -13.87
C ILE A 72 -5.05 -14.06 -12.91
N THR A 73 -5.32 -12.84 -13.39
CA THR A 73 -5.82 -11.76 -12.53
C THR A 73 -7.08 -12.17 -11.78
N ARG A 74 -8.04 -12.82 -12.46
CA ARG A 74 -9.27 -13.33 -11.81
C ARG A 74 -9.00 -14.41 -10.78
N LEU A 75 -8.19 -15.42 -11.12
CA LEU A 75 -7.87 -16.53 -10.23
C LEU A 75 -7.08 -16.05 -9.01
N SER A 76 -6.11 -15.15 -9.19
CA SER A 76 -5.33 -14.58 -8.10
C SER A 76 -6.19 -13.73 -7.16
N ALA A 77 -7.11 -12.92 -7.69
CA ALA A 77 -8.07 -12.17 -6.87
C ALA A 77 -9.02 -13.12 -6.12
N ALA A 78 -9.59 -14.10 -6.82
CA ALA A 78 -10.49 -15.08 -6.22
C ALA A 78 -9.83 -15.93 -5.13
N THR A 79 -8.55 -16.28 -5.30
CA THR A 79 -7.76 -17.04 -4.30
C THR A 79 -7.31 -16.17 -3.13
N SER A 80 -7.13 -14.87 -3.34
CA SER A 80 -6.76 -13.93 -2.27
C SER A 80 -7.87 -13.75 -1.24
N ILE A 81 -9.15 -13.85 -1.65
CA ILE A 81 -10.33 -13.74 -0.75
C ILE A 81 -10.35 -14.83 0.34
N PRO A 82 -10.34 -16.15 0.04
CA PRO A 82 -10.31 -17.17 1.07
C PRO A 82 -9.03 -17.10 1.90
N LEU A 83 -7.89 -16.76 1.28
CA LEU A 83 -6.64 -16.57 2.01
C LEU A 83 -6.81 -15.50 3.11
N LEU A 84 -7.37 -14.33 2.75
CA LEU A 84 -7.65 -13.24 3.69
C LEU A 84 -8.68 -13.61 4.77
N SER A 85 -9.66 -14.44 4.41
CA SER A 85 -10.67 -14.96 5.34
C SER A 85 -10.08 -15.95 6.35
N ILE A 86 -9.01 -16.67 6.00
CA ILE A 86 -8.35 -17.65 6.88
C ILE A 86 -7.34 -16.98 7.83
N TYR A 87 -6.79 -15.81 7.49
CA TYR A 87 -5.83 -15.07 8.32
C TYR A 87 -6.20 -14.88 9.82
N PRO A 88 -7.43 -14.47 10.20
CA PRO A 88 -7.79 -14.34 11.61
C PRO A 88 -7.76 -15.68 12.36
N TYR A 89 -8.04 -16.79 11.68
CA TYR A 89 -7.97 -18.12 12.26
C TYR A 89 -6.53 -18.64 12.38
N ILE A 90 -5.64 -18.22 11.47
CA ILE A 90 -4.20 -18.53 11.59
C ILE A 90 -3.65 -17.99 12.91
N ALA A 91 -4.11 -16.81 13.33
CA ALA A 91 -3.69 -16.20 14.60
C ALA A 91 -4.11 -16.99 15.85
N MET A 92 -5.03 -17.96 15.73
CA MET A 92 -5.43 -18.86 16.83
C MET A 92 -4.47 -20.04 17.01
N LEU A 93 -3.54 -20.28 16.09
CA LEU A 93 -2.49 -21.29 16.26
C LEU A 93 -1.40 -20.77 17.21
N SER A 94 -0.65 -21.69 17.81
CA SER A 94 0.46 -21.36 18.72
C SER A 94 1.76 -22.08 18.34
N GLY A 95 2.89 -21.47 18.68
CA GLY A 95 4.22 -22.07 18.55
C GLY A 95 4.76 -22.10 17.12
N ILE A 96 5.56 -23.11 16.79
CA ILE A 96 6.27 -23.23 15.51
C ILE A 96 5.28 -23.30 14.33
N THR A 97 4.14 -23.96 14.51
CA THR A 97 3.11 -24.08 13.46
C THR A 97 2.55 -22.72 13.05
N LEU A 98 2.32 -21.81 14.00
CA LEU A 98 1.87 -20.44 13.70
C LEU A 98 2.89 -19.74 12.79
N HIS A 99 4.17 -19.77 13.17
CA HIS A 99 5.23 -19.14 12.39
C HIS A 99 5.39 -19.78 11.00
N LEU A 100 5.30 -21.10 10.89
CA LEU A 100 5.39 -21.78 9.60
C LEU A 100 4.21 -21.38 8.70
N VAL A 101 2.99 -21.49 9.21
CA VAL A 101 1.76 -21.20 8.45
C VAL A 101 1.69 -19.73 8.06
N ILE A 102 2.04 -18.80 8.95
CA ILE A 102 1.99 -17.37 8.65
C ILE A 102 3.04 -16.97 7.61
N ASN A 103 4.24 -17.58 7.64
CA ASN A 103 5.25 -17.35 6.61
C ASN A 103 4.78 -17.88 5.26
N CYS A 104 4.28 -19.12 5.21
CA CYS A 104 3.71 -19.69 3.98
C CYS A 104 2.55 -18.84 3.43
N ALA A 105 1.61 -18.43 4.30
CA ALA A 105 0.49 -17.57 3.91
C ALA A 105 0.97 -16.20 3.41
N SER A 106 2.01 -15.63 4.02
CA SER A 106 2.59 -14.35 3.61
C SER A 106 3.29 -14.43 2.26
N ILE A 107 4.05 -15.49 2.01
CA ILE A 107 4.66 -15.76 0.70
C ILE A 107 3.57 -15.89 -0.36
N LEU A 108 2.56 -16.74 -0.10
CA LEU A 108 1.45 -16.94 -1.04
C LEU A 108 0.70 -15.62 -1.32
N ARG A 109 0.39 -14.85 -0.28
CA ARG A 109 -0.25 -13.54 -0.41
C ARG A 109 0.60 -12.58 -1.25
N ASN A 110 1.90 -12.54 -1.02
CA ASN A 110 2.81 -11.69 -1.78
C ASN A 110 2.84 -12.10 -3.26
N THR A 111 2.99 -13.39 -3.56
CA THR A 111 2.97 -13.92 -4.94
C THR A 111 1.65 -13.63 -5.65
N LEU A 112 0.50 -13.82 -4.98
CA LEU A 112 -0.81 -13.49 -5.54
C LEU A 112 -0.97 -11.98 -5.79
N SER A 113 -0.47 -11.14 -4.88
CA SER A 113 -0.49 -9.68 -5.03
C SER A 113 0.36 -9.22 -6.21
N VAL A 114 1.58 -9.75 -6.37
CA VAL A 114 2.45 -9.43 -7.52
C VAL A 114 1.78 -9.88 -8.82
N SER A 115 1.25 -11.11 -8.86
CA SER A 115 0.57 -11.64 -10.06
C SER A 115 -0.65 -10.80 -10.47
N LEU A 116 -1.42 -10.30 -9.49
CA LEU A 116 -2.53 -9.39 -9.75
C LEU A 116 -2.06 -8.08 -10.39
N VAL A 117 -1.05 -7.45 -9.80
CA VAL A 117 -0.51 -6.17 -10.28
C VAL A 117 0.08 -6.33 -11.68
N THR A 118 0.90 -7.36 -11.91
CA THR A 118 1.49 -7.64 -13.23
C THR A 118 0.41 -7.91 -14.28
N GLY A 119 -0.59 -8.75 -13.97
CA GLY A 119 -1.69 -9.02 -14.91
C GLY A 119 -2.48 -7.76 -15.28
N LEU A 120 -2.72 -6.87 -14.31
CA LEU A 120 -3.34 -5.57 -14.58
C LEU A 120 -2.47 -4.67 -15.47
N PHE A 121 -1.15 -4.64 -15.28
CA PHE A 121 -0.25 -3.87 -16.15
C PHE A 121 -0.26 -4.39 -17.58
N ILE A 122 -0.27 -5.71 -17.78
CA ILE A 122 -0.35 -6.29 -19.12
C ILE A 122 -1.69 -5.97 -19.77
N LEU A 123 -2.79 -6.08 -19.03
CA LEU A 123 -4.12 -5.71 -19.52
C LEU A 123 -4.20 -4.23 -19.92
N GLN A 124 -3.60 -3.33 -19.14
CA GLN A 124 -3.51 -1.90 -19.47
C GLN A 124 -2.67 -1.67 -20.74
N ASN A 125 -1.49 -2.29 -20.83
CA ASN A 125 -0.61 -2.17 -21.99
C ASN A 125 -1.24 -2.74 -23.29
N ASN A 126 -2.13 -3.73 -23.16
CA ASN A 126 -2.89 -4.29 -24.28
C ASN A 126 -4.10 -3.43 -24.66
N ALA A 127 -4.67 -2.68 -23.72
CA ALA A 127 -5.81 -1.79 -23.96
C ALA A 127 -5.43 -0.50 -24.69
N VAL A 128 -4.14 -0.14 -24.74
CA VAL A 128 -3.65 1.10 -25.37
C VAL A 128 -2.66 0.82 -26.50
N PRO A 129 -2.68 1.62 -27.58
CA PRO A 129 -1.66 1.55 -28.64
C PRO A 129 -0.25 1.79 -28.08
N GLN A 130 0.75 1.17 -28.70
CA GLN A 130 2.14 1.20 -28.21
C GLN A 130 2.69 2.63 -28.04
N SER A 131 2.29 3.58 -28.89
CA SER A 131 2.71 4.99 -28.80
C SER A 131 2.22 5.71 -27.54
N GLN A 132 1.15 5.22 -26.90
CA GLN A 132 0.53 5.83 -25.72
C GLN A 132 0.76 5.03 -24.44
N ARG A 133 1.43 3.87 -24.49
CA ARG A 133 1.70 3.01 -23.32
C ARG A 133 2.43 3.76 -22.19
N GLY A 134 3.39 4.62 -22.55
CA GLY A 134 4.11 5.44 -21.57
C GLY A 134 3.19 6.39 -20.80
N ALA A 135 2.29 7.08 -21.51
CA ALA A 135 1.31 7.99 -20.90
C ALA A 135 0.30 7.22 -20.04
N ALA A 136 -0.22 6.09 -20.55
CA ALA A 136 -1.14 5.23 -19.80
C ALA A 136 -0.52 4.70 -18.51
N ASN A 137 0.70 4.17 -18.56
CA ASN A 137 1.42 3.68 -17.38
C ASN A 137 1.70 4.83 -16.39
N GLY A 138 2.03 6.03 -16.88
CA GLY A 138 2.19 7.22 -16.04
C GLY A 138 0.90 7.55 -15.26
N ILE A 139 -0.24 7.63 -15.95
CA ILE A 139 -1.55 7.90 -15.33
C ILE A 139 -1.87 6.84 -14.27
N SER A 140 -1.70 5.56 -14.61
CA SER A 140 -1.96 4.46 -13.69
C SER A 140 -1.06 4.48 -12.46
N MET A 141 0.24 4.76 -12.62
CA MET A 141 1.19 4.87 -11.50
C MET A 141 0.87 6.05 -10.60
N THR A 142 0.48 7.20 -11.17
CA THR A 142 0.02 8.34 -10.39
C THR A 142 -1.24 7.99 -9.60
N ALA A 143 -2.27 7.42 -10.24
CA ALA A 143 -3.50 7.01 -9.57
C ALA A 143 -3.21 6.00 -8.44
N MET A 144 -2.44 4.94 -8.72
CA MET A 144 -2.04 3.93 -7.74
C MET A 144 -1.30 4.55 -6.54
N SER A 145 -0.36 5.46 -6.78
CA SER A 145 0.40 6.09 -5.69
C SER A 145 -0.46 6.96 -4.80
N VAL A 146 -1.45 7.68 -5.35
CA VAL A 146 -2.46 8.42 -4.57
C VAL A 146 -3.25 7.47 -3.67
N PHE A 147 -3.75 6.35 -4.19
CA PHE A 147 -4.45 5.36 -3.37
C PHE A 147 -3.56 4.76 -2.28
N LYS A 148 -2.29 4.45 -2.59
CA LYS A 148 -1.31 3.95 -1.61
C LYS A 148 -1.02 4.99 -0.53
N ALA A 149 -1.05 6.29 -0.85
CA ALA A 149 -0.84 7.36 0.13
C ALA A 149 -1.95 7.41 1.19
N PHE A 150 -3.21 7.15 0.82
CA PHE A 150 -4.32 7.08 1.76
C PHE A 150 -4.45 5.73 2.48
N GLY A 151 -3.77 4.68 1.99
CA GLY A 151 -3.81 3.33 2.53
C GLY A 151 -3.56 3.27 4.06
N PRO A 152 -2.47 3.85 4.59
CA PRO A 152 -2.21 3.86 6.03
C PRO A 152 -3.29 4.59 6.85
N ALA A 153 -3.81 5.71 6.35
CA ALA A 153 -4.87 6.45 7.04
C ALA A 153 -6.19 5.67 7.08
N GLY A 154 -6.59 5.08 5.95
CA GLY A 154 -7.79 4.22 5.87
C GLY A 154 -7.65 2.95 6.71
N GLY A 155 -6.50 2.29 6.64
CA GLY A 155 -6.18 1.12 7.46
C GLY A 155 -6.15 1.44 8.96
N GLY A 156 -5.57 2.58 9.34
CA GLY A 156 -5.55 3.07 10.72
C GLY A 156 -6.96 3.37 11.24
N ALA A 157 -7.78 4.08 10.47
CA ALA A 157 -9.17 4.38 10.84
C ALA A 157 -10.02 3.11 10.98
N LEU A 158 -9.89 2.17 10.02
CA LEU A 158 -10.56 0.86 10.08
C LEU A 158 -10.12 0.06 11.32
N PHE A 159 -8.82 0.06 11.62
CA PHE A 159 -8.28 -0.62 12.80
C PHE A 159 -8.74 0.02 14.12
N SER A 160 -8.76 1.35 14.21
CA SER A 160 -9.33 2.04 15.38
C SER A 160 -10.81 1.73 15.57
N TRP A 161 -11.57 1.60 14.47
CA TRP A 161 -12.98 1.19 14.54
C TRP A 161 -13.13 -0.26 15.02
N ALA A 162 -12.26 -1.17 14.57
CA ALA A 162 -12.21 -2.56 15.03
C ALA A 162 -11.92 -2.63 16.54
N GLN A 163 -10.94 -1.86 17.02
CA GLN A 163 -10.61 -1.82 18.45
C GLN A 163 -11.78 -1.35 19.32
N LYS A 164 -12.68 -0.50 18.81
CA LYS A 164 -13.88 -0.06 19.54
C LYS A 164 -14.97 -1.16 19.66
N ARG A 165 -14.91 -2.21 18.85
CA ARG A 165 -15.96 -3.26 18.73
C ARG A 165 -15.49 -4.65 19.15
N GLN A 166 -14.54 -4.76 20.08
CA GLN A 166 -14.02 -6.05 20.54
C GLN A 166 -15.09 -6.94 21.20
N VAL A 167 -16.09 -6.33 21.86
CA VAL A 167 -17.16 -7.04 22.60
C VAL A 167 -18.47 -7.20 21.82
N ALA A 168 -18.48 -6.91 20.51
CA ALA A 168 -19.69 -7.03 19.70
C ALA A 168 -20.05 -8.49 19.42
N ALA A 169 -21.34 -8.84 19.49
CA ALA A 169 -21.83 -10.20 19.25
C ALA A 169 -21.76 -10.62 17.76
N ILE A 170 -21.69 -9.66 16.84
CA ILE A 170 -21.59 -9.88 15.38
C ILE A 170 -20.34 -9.15 14.88
N LEU A 171 -19.41 -9.89 14.23
CA LEU A 171 -18.14 -9.39 13.68
C LEU A 171 -17.30 -8.63 14.71
N PRO A 172 -16.75 -9.31 15.74
CA PRO A 172 -15.90 -8.68 16.75
C PRO A 172 -14.56 -8.23 16.14
N GLY A 173 -14.10 -7.06 16.59
CA GLY A 173 -12.70 -6.66 16.49
C GLY A 173 -12.01 -6.88 15.15
N ASP A 174 -11.04 -7.79 15.16
CA ASP A 174 -10.16 -8.15 14.03
C ASP A 174 -10.92 -8.74 12.84
N GLN A 175 -11.95 -9.56 13.08
CA GLN A 175 -12.76 -10.17 12.03
C GLN A 175 -13.44 -9.12 11.14
N MET A 176 -13.83 -7.98 11.72
CA MET A 176 -14.39 -6.86 10.98
C MET A 176 -13.38 -6.25 10.00
N VAL A 177 -12.09 -6.16 10.37
CA VAL A 177 -11.03 -5.67 9.48
C VAL A 177 -10.90 -6.58 8.26
N PHE A 178 -10.75 -7.89 8.50
CA PHE A 178 -10.65 -8.87 7.43
C PHE A 178 -11.90 -8.94 6.57
N PHE A 179 -13.09 -8.75 7.16
CA PHE A 179 -14.35 -8.67 6.41
C PHE A 179 -14.37 -7.47 5.45
N VAL A 180 -14.02 -6.27 5.92
CA VAL A 180 -13.96 -5.07 5.07
C VAL A 180 -12.92 -5.24 3.97
N LEU A 181 -11.75 -5.79 4.28
CA LEU A 181 -10.72 -6.07 3.26
C LEU A 181 -11.19 -7.11 2.23
N ASN A 182 -11.93 -8.13 2.66
CA ASN A 182 -12.54 -9.12 1.76
C ASN A 182 -13.60 -8.48 0.84
N LEU A 183 -14.42 -7.56 1.35
CA LEU A 183 -15.37 -6.80 0.52
C LEU A 183 -14.64 -5.97 -0.54
N ILE A 184 -13.56 -5.29 -0.19
CA ILE A 184 -12.75 -4.51 -1.15
C ILE A 184 -12.18 -5.45 -2.24
N MET A 185 -11.64 -6.60 -1.85
CA MET A 185 -11.12 -7.60 -2.80
C MET A 185 -12.21 -8.19 -3.69
N PHE A 186 -13.39 -8.45 -3.13
CA PHE A 186 -14.54 -8.97 -3.87
C PHE A 186 -15.06 -7.94 -4.88
N LEU A 187 -15.16 -6.67 -4.50
CA LEU A 187 -15.48 -5.58 -5.43
C LEU A 187 -14.42 -5.48 -6.52
N GLY A 188 -13.13 -5.54 -6.17
CA GLY A 188 -12.03 -5.59 -7.14
C GLY A 188 -12.16 -6.75 -8.13
N LEU A 189 -12.52 -7.94 -7.64
CA LEU A 189 -12.79 -9.10 -8.50
C LEU A 189 -13.98 -8.86 -9.43
N ILE A 190 -15.10 -8.31 -8.94
CA ILE A 190 -16.27 -7.97 -9.78
C ILE A 190 -15.87 -7.01 -10.91
N LEU A 191 -15.04 -6.01 -10.61
CA LEU A 191 -14.54 -5.05 -11.60
C LEU A 191 -13.67 -5.69 -12.70
N THR A 192 -13.20 -6.93 -12.52
CA THR A 192 -12.50 -7.67 -13.59
C THR A 192 -13.44 -8.37 -14.57
N PHE A 193 -14.75 -8.39 -14.31
CA PHE A 193 -15.76 -8.97 -15.20
C PHE A 193 -16.39 -7.90 -16.12
N LYS A 194 -17.06 -8.35 -17.17
CA LYS A 194 -17.80 -7.45 -18.07
C LYS A 194 -18.94 -6.78 -17.29
N PRO A 195 -19.23 -5.47 -17.50
CA PRO A 195 -18.73 -4.61 -18.58
C PRO A 195 -17.43 -3.85 -18.30
N PHE A 196 -16.88 -3.92 -17.08
CA PHE A 196 -15.80 -3.04 -16.63
C PHE A 196 -14.45 -3.35 -17.28
N LEU A 197 -14.07 -4.63 -17.31
CA LEU A 197 -12.82 -5.06 -17.94
C LEU A 197 -13.13 -5.89 -19.19
N ALA A 198 -13.35 -5.20 -20.30
CA ALA A 198 -13.50 -5.80 -21.63
C ALA A 198 -12.14 -5.82 -22.33
N GLN A 199 -11.72 -6.99 -22.83
CA GLN A 199 -10.61 -7.03 -23.77
C GLN A 199 -11.02 -6.27 -25.05
N PRO A 200 -10.10 -5.52 -25.68
CA PRO A 200 -10.31 -5.05 -27.04
C PRO A 200 -10.69 -6.27 -27.88
N GLN A 201 -11.82 -6.18 -28.61
CA GLN A 201 -12.13 -7.20 -29.61
C GLN A 201 -10.99 -7.16 -30.64
N GLU A 202 -10.31 -8.29 -30.84
CA GLU A 202 -9.47 -8.49 -32.02
C GLU A 202 -10.30 -8.38 -33.30
#